data_AF-A0A846TR46-F1
#
_entry.id   AF-A0A846TR46-F1
#
_cell.length_a   1.000
_cell.length_b   1.000
_cell.length_c   1.000
_cell.angle_alpha   90.00
_cell.angle_beta   90.00
_cell.angle_gamma   90.00
#
_symmetry.space_group_name_H-M   'P 1'
#
loop_
_entity.id
_entity.type
_entity.pdbx_description
1 polymer ?
#
loop_
_entity_poly.entity_id
_entity_poly.type
_entity_poly.pdbx_seq_one_letter_code
_entity_poly.pdbx_strand_id
1 'polypeptide(L)'
;MIVTLENTTTSDIDKQLHRLRDEGGVVTLGRVLTLVIMAEAGHSERALDAAVVASHEHPCRIIMHVSHSASEETRLDAQLRIGGDAGASEVVVLHGY
;
A
#
# COMPACT_ATOMS: atom_id res chain seq x y z
N MET A 1 8.30 6.14 -5.93
CA MET A 1 7.79 7.32 -5.23
C MET A 1 6.93 6.86 -4.07
N ILE A 2 7.05 7.52 -2.91
CA ILE A 2 6.22 7.26 -1.72
C ILE A 2 5.42 8.50 -1.38
N VAL A 3 4.11 8.35 -1.19
CA VAL A 3 3.19 9.40 -0.72
C VAL A 3 2.61 8.97 0.61
N THR A 4 2.67 9.83 1.62
CA THR A 4 2.12 9.56 2.95
C THR A 4 0.86 10.39 3.17
N LEU A 5 -0.17 9.75 3.73
CA LEU A 5 -1.44 10.34 4.11
C LEU A 5 -1.63 10.11 5.62
N GLU A 6 -1.65 11.20 6.39
CA GLU A 6 -1.90 11.15 7.84
C GLU A 6 -3.39 11.40 8.12
N ASN A 7 -3.93 10.74 9.14
CA ASN A 7 -5.31 10.87 9.60
C ASN A 7 -6.32 10.89 8.43
N THR A 8 -6.28 9.83 7.64
CA THR A 8 -6.96 9.73 6.35
C THR A 8 -8.15 8.76 6.39
N THR A 9 -8.85 8.65 5.27
CA THR A 9 -9.93 7.69 5.06
C THR A 9 -9.63 6.83 3.84
N THR A 10 -10.26 5.66 3.75
CA THR A 10 -10.18 4.81 2.54
C THR A 10 -10.65 5.55 1.27
N SER A 11 -11.56 6.51 1.40
CA SER A 11 -12.01 7.34 0.27
C SER A 11 -10.93 8.31 -0.20
N ASP A 12 -10.16 8.89 0.72
CA ASP A 12 -9.09 9.82 0.36
C ASP A 12 -7.86 9.08 -0.18
N ILE A 13 -7.58 7.91 0.35
CA ILE A 13 -6.61 6.95 -0.20
C ILE A 13 -6.97 6.60 -1.64
N ASP A 14 -8.22 6.23 -1.93
CA ASP A 14 -8.65 5.87 -3.28
C ASP A 14 -8.55 7.03 -4.26
N LYS A 15 -8.95 8.25 -3.86
CA LYS A 15 -8.78 9.46 -4.68
C LYS A 15 -7.32 9.73 -5.00
N GLN A 16 -6.42 9.55 -4.03
CA GLN A 16 -4.98 9.76 -4.26
C GLN A 16 -4.39 8.70 -5.17
N LEU A 17 -4.79 7.43 -5.03
CA LEU A 17 -4.39 6.38 -5.96
C LEU A 17 -4.83 6.69 -7.41
N HIS A 18 -6.05 7.19 -7.61
CA HIS A 18 -6.50 7.64 -8.94
C HIS A 18 -5.63 8.76 -9.49
N ARG A 19 -5.40 9.80 -8.69
CA ARG A 19 -4.57 10.93 -9.08
C ARG A 19 -3.15 10.52 -9.47
N LEU A 20 -2.52 9.65 -8.68
CA LEU A 20 -1.14 9.21 -8.94
C LEU A 20 -1.03 8.34 -10.19
N ARG A 21 -2.06 7.54 -10.52
CA ARG A 21 -2.12 6.82 -11.80
C ARG A 21 -2.21 7.76 -12.99
N ASP A 22 -3.06 8.78 -12.89
CA ASP A 22 -3.23 9.78 -13.95
C ASP A 22 -1.94 10.57 -14.18
N GLU A 23 -1.28 11.02 -13.11
CA GLU A 23 0.00 11.74 -13.16
C GLU A 23 1.15 10.86 -13.70
N GLY A 24 1.15 9.56 -13.39
CA GLY A 24 2.17 8.62 -13.84
C GLY A 24 2.02 8.16 -15.29
N GLY A 25 0.95 8.55 -15.99
CA GLY A 25 0.64 8.07 -17.34
C GLY A 25 0.45 6.55 -17.43
N VAL A 26 0.22 5.90 -16.28
CA VAL A 26 0.09 4.45 -16.18
C VAL A 26 -1.30 4.08 -16.68
N VAL A 27 -1.37 3.58 -17.92
CA VAL A 27 -2.55 2.91 -18.45
C VAL A 27 -2.90 1.78 -17.49
N THR A 28 -4.12 1.79 -16.97
CA THR A 28 -4.71 0.77 -16.07
C THR A 28 -3.94 -0.53 -16.06
N LEU A 29 -3.27 -0.87 -14.94
CA LEU A 29 -2.78 -2.22 -14.71
C LEU A 29 -3.99 -3.14 -14.83
N GLY A 30 -4.06 -3.91 -15.93
CA GLY A 30 -5.10 -4.91 -16.14
C GLY A 30 -5.19 -5.74 -14.87
N ARG A 31 -6.36 -5.75 -14.24
CA ARG A 31 -6.50 -6.21 -12.86
C ARG A 31 -6.00 -7.66 -12.75
N VAL A 32 -4.84 -7.84 -12.13
CA VAL A 32 -4.32 -9.14 -11.68
C VAL A 32 -4.35 -9.12 -10.15
N LEU A 33 -4.50 -10.31 -9.56
CA LEU A 33 -4.47 -10.68 -8.14
C LEU A 33 -4.18 -9.56 -7.12
N THR A 34 -4.99 -9.48 -6.06
CA THR A 34 -4.70 -8.62 -4.90
C THR A 34 -4.14 -9.48 -3.77
N LEU A 35 -2.93 -9.17 -3.33
CA LEU A 35 -2.30 -9.76 -2.14
C LEU A 35 -2.59 -8.86 -0.93
N VAL A 36 -3.29 -9.41 0.06
CA VAL A 36 -3.59 -8.72 1.32
C VAL A 36 -2.71 -9.29 2.42
N ILE A 37 -1.99 -8.43 3.14
CA ILE A 37 -1.04 -8.81 4.19
C ILE A 37 -1.49 -8.20 5.51
N MET A 38 -1.67 -9.03 6.52
CA MET A 38 -1.89 -8.56 7.89
C MET A 38 -0.56 -8.66 8.65
N ALA A 39 -0.06 -7.51 9.09
CA ALA A 39 1.20 -7.41 9.81
C ALA A 39 1.00 -6.73 11.18
N GLU A 40 1.85 -7.12 12.12
CA GLU A 40 2.00 -6.42 13.40
C GLU A 40 3.17 -5.45 13.33
N ALA A 41 3.13 -4.39 14.14
CA ALA A 41 4.22 -3.43 14.24
C ALA A 41 5.57 -4.12 14.53
N GLY A 42 6.60 -3.79 13.75
CA GLY A 42 7.96 -4.35 13.88
C GLY A 42 8.32 -5.45 12.86
N HIS A 43 7.35 -6.10 12.22
CA HIS A 43 7.60 -7.12 11.18
C HIS A 43 7.15 -6.70 9.77
N SER A 44 6.49 -5.54 9.65
CA SER A 44 5.83 -5.06 8.44
C SER A 44 6.77 -4.91 7.23
N GLU A 45 7.95 -4.29 7.41
CA GLU A 45 8.86 -4.04 6.27
C GLU A 45 9.43 -5.35 5.69
N ARG A 46 9.78 -6.34 6.51
CA ARG A 46 10.26 -7.63 5.99
C ARG A 46 9.19 -8.39 5.22
N ALA A 47 7.94 -8.33 5.69
CA ALA A 47 6.81 -8.94 5.00
C ALA A 47 6.54 -8.23 3.67
N LEU A 48 6.64 -6.90 3.67
CA LEU A 48 6.48 -6.09 2.47
C LEU A 48 7.58 -6.37 1.44
N ASP A 49 8.85 -6.41 1.85
CA ASP A 49 9.97 -6.72 0.97
C ASP A 49 9.80 -8.08 0.27
N ALA A 50 9.39 -9.10 1.04
CA ALA A 50 9.12 -10.43 0.49
C ALA A 50 7.98 -10.42 -0.54
N ALA A 51 6.91 -9.66 -0.25
CA ALA A 51 5.78 -9.52 -1.16
C ALA A 51 6.13 -8.74 -2.43
N VAL A 52 6.92 -7.67 -2.29
CA VAL A 52 7.44 -6.91 -3.44
C VAL A 52 8.26 -7.83 -4.33
N VAL A 53 9.20 -8.60 -3.79
CA VAL A 53 9.98 -9.58 -4.57
C VAL A 53 9.08 -10.57 -5.31
N ALA A 54 8.09 -11.17 -4.64
CA ALA A 54 7.15 -12.10 -5.26
C ALA A 54 6.32 -11.46 -6.39
N SER A 55 5.99 -10.16 -6.26
CA SER A 55 5.21 -9.44 -7.27
C SER A 55 5.91 -9.29 -8.63
N HIS A 56 7.24 -9.46 -8.68
CA HIS A 56 7.99 -9.43 -9.95
C HIS A 56 7.72 -10.66 -10.82
N GLU A 57 7.50 -11.84 -10.22
CA GLU A 57 7.15 -13.08 -10.93
C GLU A 57 5.63 -13.20 -11.13
N HIS A 58 4.86 -12.70 -10.17
CA HIS A 58 3.41 -12.76 -10.15
C HIS A 58 2.82 -11.37 -9.90
N PRO A 59 2.61 -10.55 -10.95
CA PRO A 59 2.08 -9.20 -10.81
C PRO A 59 0.83 -9.16 -9.95
N CYS A 60 0.86 -8.40 -8.86
CA CYS A 60 -0.23 -8.32 -7.90
C CYS A 60 -0.25 -6.98 -7.17
N ARG A 61 -1.45 -6.44 -6.95
CA ARG A 61 -1.61 -5.29 -6.06
C ARG A 61 -1.37 -5.74 -4.62
N ILE A 62 -0.52 -5.01 -3.88
CA ILE A 62 -0.23 -5.31 -2.48
C ILE A 62 -0.99 -4.32 -1.59
N ILE A 63 -1.79 -4.84 -0.67
CA ILE A 63 -2.42 -4.06 0.41
C ILE A 63 -1.95 -4.66 1.73
N MET A 64 -1.16 -3.92 2.50
CA MET A 64 -0.69 -4.33 3.81
C MET A 64 -1.38 -3.52 4.89
N HIS A 65 -1.94 -4.19 5.90
CA HIS A 65 -2.42 -3.55 7.11
C HIS A 65 -1.45 -3.81 8.26
N VAL A 66 -0.93 -2.75 8.85
CA VAL A 66 -0.07 -2.75 10.03
C VAL A 66 -0.89 -2.30 11.22
N SER A 67 -1.18 -3.24 12.12
CA SER A 67 -1.90 -2.96 13.36
C SER A 67 -0.95 -2.40 14.42
N HIS A 68 -1.30 -1.26 15.01
CA HIS A 68 -0.65 -0.67 16.17
C HIS A 68 -1.43 -0.99 17.45
N SER A 69 -1.11 -0.33 18.56
CA SER A 69 -1.73 -0.61 19.85
C SER A 69 -3.16 -0.10 19.89
N ALA A 70 -4.11 -0.96 20.23
CA ALA A 70 -5.52 -0.59 20.40
C ALA A 70 -5.79 0.42 21.54
N SER A 71 -4.76 0.81 22.29
CA SER A 71 -4.81 1.90 23.29
C SER A 71 -4.59 3.29 22.69
N GLU A 72 -4.17 3.38 21.43
CA GLU A 72 -3.95 4.65 20.73
C GLU A 72 -5.28 5.25 20.26
N GLU A 73 -5.23 6.52 19.86
CA GLU A 73 -6.40 7.18 19.28
C GLU A 73 -6.73 6.56 17.92
N THR A 74 -8.01 6.25 17.70
CA THR A 74 -8.49 5.67 16.44
C THR A 74 -8.15 6.58 15.27
N ARG A 75 -7.18 6.17 14.47
CA ARG A 75 -6.78 6.86 13.24
C ARG A 75 -6.31 5.85 12.19
N LEU A 76 -6.36 6.28 10.94
CA LEU A 76 -5.80 5.56 9.81
C LEU A 76 -4.77 6.46 9.14
N ASP A 77 -3.52 5.99 9.06
CA ASP A 77 -2.52 6.59 8.18
C ASP A 77 -2.28 5.63 7.00
N ALA A 78 -1.77 6.15 5.89
CA ALA A 78 -1.43 5.34 4.73
C ALA A 78 -0.15 5.78 4.03
N GLN A 79 0.57 4.81 3.47
CA GLN A 79 1.65 5.04 2.52
C GLN A 79 1.30 4.41 1.18
N LEU A 80 1.29 5.23 0.14
CA LEU A 80 1.12 4.79 -1.24
C LEU A 80 2.51 4.74 -1.87
N ARG A 81 2.97 3.54 -2.23
CA ARG A 81 4.22 3.37 -2.98
C ARG A 81 3.87 3.03 -4.42
N ILE A 82 4.47 3.77 -5.36
CA ILE A 82 4.22 3.63 -6.81
C ILE A 82 5.56 3.69 -7.57
N GLY A 83 5.65 2.94 -8.67
CA GLY A 83 6.86 2.83 -9.48
C GLY A 83 7.91 1.98 -8.79
N GLY A 84 9.19 2.38 -8.84
CA GLY A 84 10.31 1.58 -8.30
C GLY A 84 10.14 1.10 -6.86
N ASP A 85 9.47 1.88 -6.00
CA ASP A 85 9.21 1.53 -4.58
C ASP A 85 8.07 0.52 -4.38
N ALA A 86 7.41 0.12 -5.47
CA ALA A 86 6.28 -0.81 -5.47
C ALA A 86 6.51 -2.02 -6.40
N GLY A 87 7.74 -2.18 -6.89
CA GLY A 87 8.11 -3.22 -7.84
C GLY A 87 7.31 -3.10 -9.13
N ALA A 88 6.73 -4.23 -9.57
CA ALA A 88 5.89 -4.30 -10.76
C ALA A 88 4.43 -3.87 -10.51
N SER A 89 4.09 -3.30 -9.34
CA SER A 89 2.70 -3.12 -8.90
C SER A 89 2.45 -1.84 -8.09
N GLU A 90 1.22 -1.65 -7.59
CA GLU A 90 0.86 -0.61 -6.62
C GLU A 90 0.90 -1.21 -5.22
N VAL A 91 1.57 -0.53 -4.27
CA VAL A 91 1.65 -0.95 -2.87
C VAL A 91 0.92 0.08 -2.00
N VAL A 92 -0.01 -0.40 -1.17
CA VAL A 92 -0.72 0.39 -0.18
C VAL A 92 -0.42 -0.16 1.20
N VAL A 93 0.26 0.62 2.03
CA VAL A 93 0.48 0.29 3.45
C VAL A 93 -0.50 1.11 4.29
N LEU A 94 -1.31 0.44 5.08
CA LEU A 94 -2.29 1.02 5.98
C LEU A 94 -1.79 0.86 7.41
N HIS A 95 -1.73 1.95 8.16
CA HIS A 95 -1.40 1.95 9.58
C HIS A 95 -2.66 2.23 10.37
N GLY A 96 -3.22 1.19 10.98
CA GLY A 96 -4.36 1.31 11.88
C GLY A 96 -3.87 1.43 13.32
N TYR A 97 -4.39 2.41 14.05
CA TYR A 97 -4.11 2.67 15.46
C TYR A 97 -5.38 2.54 16.28
#